data_AF-A0AAJ0CTY9-F1
#
_entry.id   AF-A0AAJ0CTY9-F1
#
_cell.length_a   1.000
_cell.length_b   1.000
_cell.length_c   1.000
_cell.angle_alpha   90.00
_cell.angle_beta   90.00
_cell.angle_gamma   90.00
#
_symmetry.space_group_name_H-M   'P 1'
#
loop_
_entity.id
_entity.type
_entity.pdbx_description
1 polymer ?
#
loop_
_entity_poly.entity_id
_entity_poly.type
_entity_poly.pdbx_seq_one_letter_code
_entity_poly.pdbx_strand_id
1 'polypeptide(L)'
;MSLMKLDPNFWIELEQNYFTMMERRQKLLQEYGSKVLYFTPETEFACRELMEMVIQFICNRYPQYFQLDVGKTKLRNKLLCTTTDLNITPPLKVIFDNVPEDFAITIRENATGFYHLRAGIVCSTLGWNLHTKINKSLQEIHAPVADFKEKMAKSVDR
;
A
#
# COMPACT_ATOMS: atom_id res chain seq x y z
N MET A 1 -7.01 -20.62 -7.19
CA MET A 1 -5.87 -19.72 -6.89
C MET A 1 -4.98 -20.42 -5.87
N SER A 2 -3.78 -20.81 -6.28
CA SER A 2 -2.79 -21.37 -5.35
C SER A 2 -2.09 -20.21 -4.65
N LEU A 3 -1.92 -20.28 -3.34
CA LEU A 3 -1.02 -19.40 -2.60
C LEU A 3 0.41 -19.78 -2.99
N MET A 4 0.94 -19.18 -4.04
CA MET A 4 2.37 -19.28 -4.37
C MET A 4 3.14 -18.34 -3.47
N LYS A 5 4.32 -18.78 -3.03
CA LYS A 5 5.24 -17.92 -2.27
C LYS A 5 5.61 -16.71 -3.12
N LEU A 6 5.55 -15.52 -2.55
CA LEU A 6 6.03 -14.29 -3.20
C LEU A 6 7.51 -14.46 -3.58
N ASP A 7 7.85 -14.22 -4.84
CA ASP A 7 9.23 -14.01 -5.27
C ASP A 7 9.60 -12.54 -4.98
N PRO A 8 10.56 -12.28 -4.07
CA PRO A 8 10.94 -10.91 -3.73
C PRO A 8 11.41 -10.07 -4.92
N ASN A 9 11.91 -10.69 -6.00
CA ASN A 9 12.36 -9.95 -7.20
C ASN A 9 11.20 -9.36 -8.02
N PHE A 10 9.98 -9.84 -7.80
CA PHE A 10 8.75 -9.43 -8.48
C PHE A 10 7.75 -8.82 -7.48
N TRP A 11 8.24 -8.14 -6.44
CA TRP A 11 7.36 -7.49 -5.47
C TRP A 11 6.54 -6.35 -6.08
N ILE A 12 7.17 -5.48 -6.89
CA ILE A 12 6.52 -4.34 -7.55
C ILE A 12 6.86 -4.34 -9.05
N GLU A 13 5.84 -4.42 -9.88
CA GLU A 13 5.98 -4.52 -11.33
C GLU A 13 5.47 -3.26 -12.01
N LEU A 14 6.30 -2.66 -12.87
CA LEU A 14 5.86 -1.56 -13.71
C LEU A 14 5.45 -2.09 -15.08
N GLU A 15 4.20 -1.88 -15.43
CA GLU A 15 3.66 -2.28 -16.72
C GLU A 15 3.64 -1.12 -17.73
N GLN A 16 3.37 -1.46 -19.00
CA GLN A 16 3.23 -0.49 -20.09
C GLN A 16 2.11 0.53 -19.84
N ASN A 17 1.12 0.19 -19.02
CA ASN A 17 -0.01 1.03 -18.67
C ASN A 17 0.27 2.00 -17.50
N TYR A 18 1.51 2.08 -16.98
CA TYR A 18 1.89 2.87 -15.80
C TYR A 18 1.26 4.28 -15.80
N PHE A 19 1.44 5.05 -16.87
CA PHE A 19 0.92 6.41 -16.98
C PHE A 19 -0.60 6.48 -16.83
N THR A 20 -1.32 5.61 -17.53
CA THR A 20 -2.78 5.54 -17.47
C THR A 20 -3.27 5.10 -16.10
N MET A 21 -2.56 4.18 -15.44
CA MET A 21 -2.89 3.75 -14.08
C MET A 21 -2.67 4.88 -13.08
N MET A 22 -1.54 5.58 -13.14
CA MET A 22 -1.27 6.71 -12.25
C MET A 22 -2.31 7.82 -12.39
N GLU A 23 -2.71 8.16 -13.63
CA GLU A 23 -3.75 9.17 -13.87
C GLU A 23 -5.11 8.76 -13.28
N ARG A 24 -5.53 7.51 -13.50
CA ARG A 24 -6.78 6.97 -12.95
C ARG A 24 -6.78 6.98 -11.43
N ARG A 25 -5.66 6.61 -10.81
CA ARG A 25 -5.50 6.62 -9.36
C ARG A 25 -5.67 8.05 -8.82
N GLN A 26 -5.02 9.05 -9.43
CA GLN A 26 -5.20 10.45 -9.01
C GLN A 26 -6.67 10.89 -9.09
N LYS A 27 -7.40 10.52 -10.16
CA LYS A 27 -8.84 10.77 -10.29
C LYS A 27 -9.66 10.12 -9.16
N LEU A 28 -9.38 8.85 -8.85
CA LEU A 28 -10.04 8.14 -7.75
C LEU A 28 -9.80 8.81 -6.40
N LEU A 29 -8.57 9.25 -6.12
CA LEU A 29 -8.27 9.96 -4.87
C LEU A 29 -8.99 11.29 -4.77
N GLN A 30 -9.10 12.04 -5.87
CA GLN A 30 -9.85 13.31 -5.91
C GLN A 30 -11.34 13.09 -5.67
N GLU A 31 -11.92 12.03 -6.24
CA GLU A 31 -13.36 11.75 -6.16
C GLU A 31 -13.76 11.14 -4.80
N TYR A 32 -12.91 10.26 -4.24
CA TYR A 32 -13.29 9.41 -3.11
C TYR A 32 -12.45 9.61 -1.84
N GLY A 33 -11.33 10.35 -1.93
CA GLY A 33 -10.51 10.76 -0.78
C GLY A 33 -10.13 9.61 0.16
N SER A 34 -10.62 9.68 1.39
CA SER A 34 -10.32 8.71 2.46
C SER A 34 -10.83 7.29 2.22
N LYS A 35 -11.72 7.08 1.22
CA LYS A 35 -12.14 5.74 0.80
C LYS A 35 -11.06 5.02 -0.03
N VAL A 36 -10.08 5.77 -0.55
CA VAL A 36 -8.96 5.27 -1.36
C VAL A 36 -7.66 5.27 -0.57
N LEU A 37 -7.35 6.38 0.10
CA LEU A 37 -6.12 6.56 0.85
C LEU A 37 -6.45 6.98 2.28
N TYR A 38 -6.06 6.15 3.25
CA TYR A 38 -6.34 6.38 4.66
C TYR A 38 -5.11 6.09 5.51
N PHE A 39 -4.76 7.02 6.38
CA PHE A 39 -3.76 6.85 7.44
C PHE A 39 -4.10 7.79 8.59
N THR A 40 -3.59 7.48 9.78
CA THR A 40 -3.71 8.32 10.98
C THR A 40 -2.33 8.52 11.62
N PRO A 41 -2.16 9.50 12.53
CA PRO A 41 -0.88 9.72 13.23
C PRO A 41 -0.35 8.46 13.94
N GLU A 42 -1.24 7.63 14.48
CA GLU A 42 -0.88 6.36 15.15
C GLU A 42 -0.29 5.32 14.19
N THR A 43 -0.55 5.45 12.89
CA THR A 43 -0.05 4.52 11.85
C THR A 43 1.23 4.98 11.18
N GLU A 44 1.78 6.13 11.59
CA GLU A 44 2.88 6.77 10.86
C GLU A 44 4.11 5.87 10.73
N PHE A 45 4.56 5.26 11.82
CA PHE A 45 5.76 4.41 11.77
C PHE A 45 5.61 3.25 10.76
N ALA A 46 4.45 2.61 10.72
CA ALA A 46 4.18 1.52 9.77
C ALA A 46 4.07 2.03 8.32
N CYS A 47 3.48 3.21 8.11
CA CYS A 47 3.40 3.84 6.79
C CYS A 47 4.79 4.25 6.27
N ARG A 48 5.65 4.76 7.15
CA ARG A 48 7.04 5.14 6.83
C ARG A 48 7.89 3.92 6.51
N GLU A 49 7.80 2.87 7.31
CA GLU A 49 8.49 1.60 7.03
C GLU A 49 8.13 1.07 5.64
N LEU A 50 6.84 1.01 5.31
CA LEU A 50 6.38 0.60 3.97
C LEU A 50 6.96 1.51 2.87
N MET A 51 6.93 2.83 3.06
CA MET A 51 7.45 3.79 2.09
C MET A 51 8.94 3.56 1.85
N GLU A 52 9.74 3.40 2.90
CA GLU A 52 11.17 3.15 2.79
C GLU A 52 11.46 1.84 2.03
N MET A 53 10.74 0.76 2.35
CA MET A 53 10.86 -0.51 1.65
C MET A 53 10.51 -0.38 0.15
N VAL A 54 9.40 0.28 -0.17
CA VAL A 54 8.95 0.48 -1.55
C VAL A 54 9.97 1.32 -2.32
N ILE A 55 10.44 2.43 -1.75
CA ILE A 55 11.43 3.30 -2.38
C ILE A 55 12.75 2.55 -2.63
N GLN A 56 13.24 1.82 -1.62
CA GLN A 56 14.44 1.01 -1.76
C GLN A 56 14.28 -0.02 -2.89
N PHE A 57 13.13 -0.69 -2.96
CA PHE A 57 12.84 -1.66 -4.01
C PHE A 57 12.83 -1.02 -5.40
N ILE A 58 12.04 0.03 -5.63
CA ILE A 58 11.88 0.62 -6.96
C ILE A 58 13.16 1.32 -7.45
N CYS A 59 13.95 1.92 -6.55
CA CYS A 59 15.23 2.52 -6.91
C CYS A 59 16.28 1.45 -7.29
N ASN A 60 16.27 0.29 -6.64
CA ASN A 60 17.17 -0.81 -6.99
C ASN A 60 16.72 -1.55 -8.25
N ARG A 61 15.40 -1.77 -8.42
CA ARG A 61 14.82 -2.52 -9.52
C ARG A 61 14.74 -1.73 -10.82
N TYR A 62 14.43 -0.43 -10.73
CA TYR A 62 14.22 0.46 -11.87
C TYR A 62 15.04 1.77 -11.73
N PRO A 63 16.39 1.70 -11.61
CA PRO A 63 17.25 2.86 -11.38
C PRO A 63 17.23 3.89 -12.52
N GLN A 64 16.80 3.48 -13.71
CA GLN A 64 16.60 4.36 -14.86
C GLN A 64 15.38 5.28 -14.69
N TYR A 65 14.42 4.91 -13.83
CA TYR A 65 13.17 5.65 -13.61
C TYR A 65 13.11 6.32 -12.24
N PHE A 66 13.57 5.67 -11.18
CA PHE A 66 13.51 6.19 -9.82
C PHE A 66 14.89 6.37 -9.22
N GLN A 67 15.12 7.53 -8.62
CA GLN A 67 16.38 7.86 -7.97
C GLN A 67 16.15 8.66 -6.70
N LEU A 68 16.84 8.28 -5.62
CA LEU A 68 16.97 9.12 -4.45
C LEU A 68 18.07 10.16 -4.67
N ASP A 69 17.88 11.36 -4.14
CA ASP A 69 18.94 12.35 -4.04
C ASP A 69 20.04 11.89 -3.05
N VAL A 70 21.17 12.59 -3.04
CA VAL A 70 22.32 12.26 -2.18
C VAL A 70 21.92 12.25 -0.70
N GLY A 71 21.03 13.16 -0.29
CA GLY A 71 20.52 13.24 1.08
C GLY A 71 19.46 12.19 1.44
N LYS A 72 18.97 11.40 0.47
CA LYS A 72 17.82 10.50 0.61
C LYS A 72 16.57 11.19 1.16
N THR A 73 16.41 12.47 0.86
CA THR A 73 15.28 13.31 1.27
C THR A 73 14.30 13.55 0.13
N LYS A 74 14.72 13.29 -1.12
CA LYS A 74 13.90 13.52 -2.30
C LYS A 74 13.92 12.30 -3.20
N LEU A 75 12.73 11.84 -3.57
CA LEU A 75 12.54 10.83 -4.60
C LEU A 75 12.28 11.52 -5.93
N ARG A 76 13.12 11.23 -6.92
CA ARG A 76 12.91 11.64 -8.31
C ARG A 76 12.28 10.50 -9.10
N ASN A 77 11.14 10.79 -9.72
CA ASN A 77 10.48 9.90 -10.65
C ASN A 77 10.59 10.48 -12.06
N LYS A 78 11.44 9.87 -12.89
CA LYS A 78 11.72 10.31 -14.26
C LYS A 78 10.63 9.92 -15.25
N LEU A 79 9.78 8.94 -14.93
CA LEU A 79 8.63 8.60 -15.78
C LEU A 79 7.63 9.76 -15.75
N LEU A 80 7.25 10.21 -14.56
CA LEU A 80 6.27 11.30 -14.38
C LEU A 80 6.89 12.70 -14.40
N CYS A 81 8.22 12.80 -14.51
CA CYS A 81 8.96 14.05 -14.39
C CYS A 81 8.70 14.80 -13.07
N THR A 82 8.52 14.07 -11.97
CA THR A 82 8.23 14.63 -10.63
C THR A 82 9.39 14.44 -9.66
N THR A 83 9.41 15.27 -8.62
CA THR A 83 10.29 15.11 -7.45
C THR A 83 9.44 15.28 -6.19
N THR A 84 9.49 14.29 -5.30
CA THR A 84 8.72 14.26 -4.05
C THR A 84 9.67 14.43 -2.87
N ASP A 85 9.37 15.38 -1.98
CA ASP A 85 10.12 15.57 -0.74
C ASP A 85 9.56 14.64 0.36
N LEU A 86 10.41 13.72 0.83
CA LEU A 86 10.07 12.64 1.75
C LEU A 86 9.92 13.11 3.21
N ASN A 87 10.38 14.32 3.54
CA ASN A 87 10.29 14.86 4.89
C ASN A 87 8.93 15.52 5.16
N ILE A 88 8.30 16.06 4.11
CA ILE A 88 7.04 16.80 4.23
C ILE A 88 5.84 16.07 3.64
N THR A 89 6.06 15.14 2.72
CA THR A 89 4.97 14.39 2.09
C THR A 89 4.60 13.20 2.98
N PRO A 90 3.31 12.98 3.31
CA PRO A 90 2.89 11.82 4.06
C PRO A 90 3.35 10.51 3.40
N PRO A 91 3.85 9.50 4.14
CA PRO A 91 4.51 8.35 3.51
C PRO A 91 3.65 7.56 2.52
N LEU A 92 2.37 7.32 2.84
CA LEU A 92 1.46 6.68 1.89
C LEU A 92 1.19 7.54 0.66
N LYS A 93 1.21 8.86 0.77
CA LYS A 93 1.04 9.73 -0.40
C LYS A 93 2.26 9.65 -1.34
N VAL A 94 3.47 9.52 -0.78
CA VAL A 94 4.68 9.27 -1.59
C VAL A 94 4.54 7.99 -2.41
N ILE A 95 4.11 6.89 -1.78
CA ILE A 95 3.87 5.62 -2.50
C ILE A 95 2.79 5.81 -3.56
N PHE A 96 1.66 6.40 -3.17
CA PHE A 96 0.50 6.64 -4.04
C PHE A 96 0.85 7.39 -5.32
N ASP A 97 1.73 8.38 -5.22
CA ASP A 97 2.11 9.26 -6.32
C ASP A 97 3.17 8.66 -7.25
N ASN A 98 3.76 7.52 -6.89
CA ASN A 98 4.87 6.94 -7.64
C ASN A 98 4.65 5.50 -8.07
N VAL A 99 3.83 4.72 -7.36
CA VAL A 99 3.68 3.28 -7.58
C VAL A 99 2.20 2.93 -7.76
N PRO A 100 1.82 2.25 -8.87
CA PRO A 100 0.42 1.92 -9.16
C PRO A 100 -0.08 0.67 -8.40
N GLU A 101 0.36 0.46 -7.17
CA GLU A 101 0.02 -0.71 -6.35
C GLU A 101 -0.90 -0.36 -5.19
N ASP A 102 -1.71 -1.33 -4.75
CA ASP A 102 -2.57 -1.21 -3.58
C ASP A 102 -1.89 -1.85 -2.35
N PHE A 103 -1.90 -1.14 -1.23
CA PHE A 103 -1.30 -1.58 0.03
C PHE A 103 -2.29 -1.50 1.17
N ALA A 104 -2.42 -2.59 1.92
CA ALA A 104 -3.21 -2.67 3.14
C ALA A 104 -2.26 -2.92 4.33
N ILE A 105 -2.23 -1.98 5.28
CA ILE A 105 -1.36 -2.05 6.45
C ILE A 105 -2.16 -2.53 7.64
N THR A 106 -1.78 -3.70 8.16
CA THR A 106 -2.33 -4.25 9.39
C THR A 106 -1.37 -4.03 10.55
N ILE A 107 -1.90 -3.59 11.68
CA ILE A 107 -1.12 -3.41 12.92
C ILE A 107 -1.69 -4.35 13.98
N ARG A 108 -0.77 -5.01 14.70
CA ARG A 108 -1.11 -5.89 15.81
C ARG A 108 -1.58 -5.08 17.01
N GLU A 109 -2.75 -5.42 17.53
CA GLU A 109 -3.24 -4.87 18.79
C GLU A 109 -2.59 -5.60 19.96
N ASN A 110 -1.94 -4.86 20.86
CA ASN A 110 -1.18 -5.47 21.97
C ASN A 110 -2.06 -6.23 22.98
N ALA A 111 -3.29 -5.78 23.19
CA ALA A 111 -4.20 -6.37 24.19
C ALA A 111 -4.73 -7.74 23.76
N THR A 112 -5.13 -7.89 22.50
CA THR A 112 -5.74 -9.12 21.96
C THR A 112 -4.74 -9.97 21.18
N GLY A 113 -3.66 -9.36 20.68
CA GLY A 113 -2.70 -9.98 19.80
C GLY A 113 -3.15 -10.07 18.33
N PHE A 114 -4.34 -9.55 17.99
CA PHE A 114 -4.91 -9.63 16.65
C PHE A 114 -4.49 -8.46 15.75
N TYR A 115 -4.38 -8.74 14.46
CA TYR A 115 -4.07 -7.74 13.44
C TYR A 115 -5.35 -7.08 12.92
N HIS A 116 -5.32 -5.75 12.86
CA HIS A 116 -6.40 -4.93 12.34
C HIS A 116 -5.90 -4.09 11.18
N LEU A 117 -6.74 -3.86 10.15
CA LEU A 117 -6.42 -2.95 9.07
C LEU A 117 -6.46 -1.51 9.57
N ARG A 118 -5.33 -0.80 9.60
CA ARG A 118 -5.22 0.53 10.22
C ARG A 118 -4.88 1.65 9.24
N ALA A 119 -4.23 1.33 8.13
CA ALA A 119 -3.92 2.28 7.07
C ALA A 119 -3.88 1.57 5.71
N GLY A 120 -3.92 2.34 4.63
CA GLY A 120 -3.75 1.76 3.30
C GLY A 120 -4.03 2.71 2.14
N ILE A 121 -3.74 2.18 0.96
CA ILE A 121 -4.02 2.74 -0.35
C ILE A 121 -4.71 1.62 -1.12
N VAL A 122 -5.99 1.77 -1.44
CA VAL A 122 -6.75 0.72 -2.12
C VAL A 122 -7.64 1.36 -3.18
N CYS A 123 -7.32 1.12 -4.45
CA CYS A 123 -8.00 1.69 -5.62
C CYS A 123 -8.82 0.66 -6.40
N SER A 124 -8.48 -0.63 -6.32
CA SER A 124 -8.94 -1.65 -7.27
C SER A 124 -9.66 -2.81 -6.60
N THR A 125 -10.76 -2.52 -5.91
CA THR A 125 -11.56 -3.52 -5.19
C THR A 125 -12.89 -3.82 -5.85
N LEU A 126 -13.31 -5.08 -5.77
CA LEU A 126 -14.64 -5.52 -6.19
C LEU A 126 -15.53 -5.67 -4.95
N GLY A 127 -16.59 -4.86 -4.85
CA GLY A 127 -17.62 -4.99 -3.82
C GLY A 127 -17.28 -4.46 -2.42
N TRP A 128 -16.16 -3.74 -2.26
CA TRP A 128 -15.81 -3.04 -1.01
C TRP A 128 -14.89 -1.85 -1.28
N ASN A 129 -14.65 -1.00 -0.28
CA ASN A 129 -13.62 0.05 -0.31
C ASN A 129 -12.91 0.14 1.06
N LEU A 130 -11.77 0.83 1.13
CA LEU A 130 -10.92 0.87 2.34
C LEU A 130 -11.71 1.25 3.60
N HIS A 131 -12.59 2.24 3.50
CA HIS A 131 -13.40 2.71 4.63
C HIS A 131 -14.35 1.63 5.18
N THR A 132 -14.87 0.72 4.36
CA THR A 132 -15.75 -0.38 4.82
C THR A 132 -14.99 -1.46 5.62
N LYS A 133 -13.66 -1.47 5.56
CA LYS A 133 -12.79 -2.49 6.18
C LYS A 133 -11.81 -1.92 7.21
N ILE A 134 -11.65 -0.60 7.27
CA ILE A 134 -10.75 0.04 8.23
C ILE A 134 -11.17 -0.29 9.68
N ASN A 135 -10.17 -0.47 10.55
CA ASN A 135 -10.28 -0.89 11.95
C ASN A 135 -10.86 -2.28 12.19
N LYS A 136 -11.15 -3.06 11.15
CA LYS A 136 -11.58 -4.46 11.30
C LYS A 136 -10.39 -5.40 11.43
N SER A 137 -10.58 -6.46 12.20
CA SER A 137 -9.67 -7.60 12.26
C SER A 137 -9.64 -8.36 10.93
N LEU A 138 -8.61 -9.18 10.71
CA LEU A 138 -8.53 -10.03 9.52
C LEU A 138 -9.73 -10.97 9.40
N GLN A 139 -10.21 -11.54 10.51
CA GLN A 139 -11.42 -12.35 10.54
C GLN A 139 -12.67 -11.58 10.07
N GLU A 140 -12.88 -10.36 10.56
CA GLU A 140 -14.03 -9.53 10.18
C GLU A 140 -13.97 -9.05 8.73
N ILE A 141 -12.77 -8.77 8.22
CA ILE A 141 -12.56 -8.40 6.82
C ILE A 141 -13.01 -9.54 5.91
N HIS A 142 -12.66 -10.77 6.25
CA HIS A 142 -12.91 -11.98 5.46
C HIS A 142 -14.21 -12.71 5.81
N ALA A 143 -15.01 -12.22 6.75
CA ALA A 143 -16.28 -12.85 7.14
C ALA A 143 -17.22 -13.20 5.96
N PRO A 144 -17.29 -12.42 4.85
CA PRO A 144 -18.11 -12.79 3.69
C PRO A 144 -17.53 -13.92 2.82
N VAL A 145 -16.27 -14.31 3.03
CA VAL A 145 -15.59 -15.32 2.21
C VAL A 145 -15.99 -16.71 2.73
N ALA A 146 -16.65 -17.49 1.87
CA ALA A 146 -17.03 -18.86 2.19
C ALA A 146 -15.82 -19.70 2.65
N ASP A 147 -16.03 -20.56 3.64
CA ASP A 147 -15.03 -21.43 4.27
C ASP A 147 -13.81 -20.74 4.94
N PHE A 148 -13.70 -19.41 4.95
CA PHE A 148 -12.53 -18.73 5.52
C PHE A 148 -12.32 -19.08 7.00
N LYS A 149 -13.41 -19.07 7.77
CA LYS A 149 -13.40 -19.38 9.21
C LYS A 149 -12.88 -20.80 9.50
N GLU A 150 -13.27 -21.76 8.66
CA GLU A 150 -12.97 -23.17 8.89
C GLU A 150 -11.57 -23.56 8.41
N LYS A 151 -11.10 -22.93 7.32
CA LYS A 151 -9.86 -23.33 6.64
C LYS A 151 -8.67 -22.42 6.90
N MET A 152 -8.87 -21.13 7.17
CA MET A 152 -7.76 -20.15 7.14
C MET A 152 -7.66 -19.24 8.38
N ALA A 153 -8.74 -18.99 9.14
CA ALA A 153 -8.72 -18.02 10.24
C ALA A 153 -7.58 -18.26 11.25
N LYS A 154 -7.33 -19.53 11.66
CA LYS A 154 -6.28 -19.87 12.64
C LYS A 154 -4.86 -19.54 12.17
N SER A 155 -4.61 -19.55 10.86
CA SER A 155 -3.29 -19.30 10.26
C SER A 155 -3.07 -17.84 9.88
N VAL A 156 -4.14 -17.04 9.83
CA VAL A 156 -4.11 -15.64 9.38
C VAL A 156 -4.17 -14.66 10.56
N ASP A 157 -4.83 -15.03 11.67
CA ASP A 157 -4.96 -14.17 12.85
C ASP A 157 -3.75 -14.18 13.81
N ARG A 158 -2.67 -14.90 13.50
CA ARG A 158 -1.49 -15.08 14.36
C ARG A 158 -0.17 -15.04 13.59
#